data_AF-A0A524MPA2-F1
#
_entry.id   AF-A0A524MPA2-F1
#
_cell.length_a   1.000
_cell.length_b   1.000
_cell.length_c   1.000
_cell.angle_alpha   90.00
_cell.angle_beta   90.00
_cell.angle_gamma   90.00
#
_symmetry.space_group_name_H-M   'P 1'
#
loop_
_entity.id
_entity.type
_entity.pdbx_description
1 polymer ?
#
loop_
_entity_poly.entity_id
_entity_poly.type
_entity_poly.pdbx_seq_one_letter_code
_entity_poly.pdbx_strand_id
1 'polypeptide(L)'
;MKLNQLVKTVVDALEDIKALDIKVLDVTNISTLFDRMIIASAASTRQAKALADNVHEKVKTAGGVIYGTEGEQSGEWMLVDLGDILVHIMLPAVRAHYDLEELWTELKPVMVEQATIDQTKKKVVVKPDRASVKLDSKTRKKKSIKLDPTG
;
A
#
# COMPACT_ATOMS: atom_id res chain seq x y z
N MET A 1 -20.35 19.99 -3.62
CA MET A 1 -20.79 20.19 -2.22
C MET A 1 -19.66 20.83 -1.43
N LYS A 2 -19.89 21.56 -0.32
CA LYS A 2 -18.78 22.11 0.49
C LYS A 2 -18.10 20.99 1.29
N LEU A 3 -16.77 21.04 1.44
CA LEU A 3 -15.97 20.02 2.15
C LEU A 3 -16.52 19.67 3.54
N ASN A 4 -16.75 20.68 4.40
CA ASN A 4 -17.24 20.43 5.77
C ASN A 4 -18.62 19.76 5.80
N GLN A 5 -19.48 20.07 4.82
CA GLN A 5 -20.78 19.41 4.68
C GLN A 5 -20.59 17.95 4.23
N LEU A 6 -19.65 17.69 3.32
CA LEU A 6 -19.31 16.34 2.87
C LEU A 6 -18.73 15.48 3.98
N VAL A 7 -17.81 16.00 4.79
CA VAL A 7 -17.31 15.33 5.98
C VAL A 7 -18.46 14.94 6.90
N LYS A 8 -19.36 15.88 7.22
CA LYS A 8 -20.51 15.61 8.09
C LYS A 8 -21.40 14.51 7.51
N THR A 9 -21.75 14.59 6.24
CA THR A 9 -22.60 13.58 5.57
C THR A 9 -21.97 12.20 5.62
N VAL A 10 -20.65 12.09 5.40
CA VAL A 10 -19.95 10.81 5.46
C VAL A 10 -19.93 10.27 6.89
N VAL A 11 -19.60 11.10 7.89
CA VAL A 11 -19.57 10.66 9.29
C VAL A 11 -20.97 10.21 9.74
N ASP A 12 -22.01 11.00 9.47
CA ASP A 12 -23.40 10.62 9.78
C ASP A 12 -23.76 9.26 9.13
N ALA A 13 -23.37 9.05 7.87
CA ALA A 13 -23.62 7.79 7.16
C ALA A 13 -22.90 6.58 7.79
N LEU A 14 -21.67 6.77 8.27
CA LEU A 14 -20.92 5.73 8.96
C LEU A 14 -21.55 5.42 10.34
N GLU A 15 -21.99 6.45 11.07
CA GLU A 15 -22.64 6.32 12.38
C GLU A 15 -24.03 5.65 12.30
N ASP A 16 -24.77 5.89 11.23
CA ASP A 16 -26.07 5.26 10.96
C ASP A 16 -25.96 3.73 10.95
N ILE A 17 -24.88 3.19 10.37
CA ILE A 17 -24.59 1.75 10.28
C ILE A 17 -23.68 1.26 11.43
N LYS A 18 -23.46 2.12 12.45
CA LYS A 18 -22.69 1.79 13.66
C LYS A 18 -21.25 1.37 13.35
N ALA A 19 -20.58 2.13 12.47
CA ALA A 19 -19.12 2.05 12.37
C ALA A 19 -18.45 2.30 13.72
N LEU A 20 -17.30 1.66 13.90
CA LEU A 20 -16.45 1.77 15.07
C LEU A 20 -15.29 2.73 14.76
N ASP A 21 -14.83 3.45 15.78
CA ASP A 21 -13.58 4.23 15.76
C ASP A 21 -13.42 5.15 14.54
N ILE A 22 -14.46 5.92 14.22
CA ILE A 22 -14.42 6.87 13.10
C ILE A 22 -13.40 7.97 13.43
N LYS A 23 -12.43 8.17 12.54
CA LYS A 23 -11.41 9.22 12.59
C LYS A 23 -11.49 10.05 11.32
N VAL A 24 -11.36 11.37 11.48
CA VAL A 24 -11.25 12.31 10.37
C VAL A 24 -9.90 12.98 10.49
N LEU A 25 -9.04 12.78 9.49
CA LEU A 25 -7.70 13.34 9.43
C LEU A 25 -7.69 14.49 8.42
N ASP A 26 -7.05 15.59 8.82
CA ASP A 26 -6.71 16.69 7.91
C ASP A 26 -5.35 16.40 7.28
N VAL A 27 -5.34 16.18 5.97
CA VAL A 27 -4.14 15.79 5.21
C VAL A 27 -3.77 16.81 4.14
N THR A 28 -4.36 18.03 4.18
CA THR A 28 -4.11 19.07 3.15
C THR A 28 -2.64 19.47 3.04
N ASN A 29 -1.88 19.32 4.12
CA ASN A 29 -0.45 19.64 4.16
C ASN A 29 0.44 18.46 3.76
N ILE A 30 -0.15 17.29 3.49
CA ILE A 30 0.54 16.03 3.20
C ILE A 30 0.23 15.54 1.78
N SER A 31 -1.03 15.67 1.36
CA SER A 31 -1.53 15.23 0.06
C SER A 31 -2.04 16.41 -0.76
N THR A 32 -1.84 16.33 -2.08
CA THR A 32 -2.45 17.25 -3.06
C THR A 32 -3.65 16.64 -3.77
N LEU A 33 -3.97 15.37 -3.48
CA LEU A 33 -5.04 14.63 -4.15
C LEU A 33 -6.39 14.76 -3.44
N PHE A 34 -6.38 14.84 -2.10
CA PHE A 34 -7.57 14.95 -1.27
C PHE A 34 -7.23 15.69 0.04
N ASP A 35 -8.22 16.36 0.61
CA ASP A 35 -8.05 17.24 1.78
C ASP A 35 -8.34 16.50 3.09
N ARG A 36 -9.19 15.48 3.05
CA ARG A 36 -9.59 14.70 4.23
C ARG A 36 -9.43 13.21 3.99
N MET A 37 -8.92 12.53 5.00
CA MET A 37 -8.99 11.07 5.07
C MET A 37 -9.92 10.70 6.22
N ILE A 38 -10.94 9.88 5.94
CA ILE A 38 -11.84 9.37 6.97
C ILE A 38 -11.55 7.88 7.12
N ILE A 39 -11.27 7.42 8.33
CA ILE A 39 -10.94 6.03 8.62
C ILE A 39 -11.97 5.51 9.62
N ALA A 40 -12.62 4.41 9.29
CA ALA A 40 -13.63 3.78 10.13
C ALA A 40 -13.45 2.25 10.15
N SER A 41 -13.87 1.64 11.25
CA SER A 41 -13.80 0.20 11.44
C SER A 41 -15.18 -0.46 11.32
N ALA A 42 -15.21 -1.60 10.63
CA ALA A 42 -16.38 -2.46 10.52
C ALA A 42 -16.14 -3.75 11.30
N ALA A 43 -17.13 -4.24 12.05
CA ALA A 43 -17.04 -5.50 12.79
C ALA A 43 -17.04 -6.74 11.90
N SER A 44 -17.44 -6.61 10.62
CA SER A 44 -17.44 -7.70 9.64
C SER A 44 -17.39 -7.16 8.21
N THR A 45 -17.03 -8.01 7.24
CA THR A 45 -17.01 -7.65 5.81
C THR A 45 -18.40 -7.27 5.29
N ARG A 46 -19.45 -7.91 5.80
CA ARG A 46 -20.84 -7.54 5.51
C ARG A 46 -21.17 -6.14 6.02
N GLN A 47 -20.73 -5.77 7.22
CA GLN A 47 -20.93 -4.42 7.73
C GLN A 47 -20.08 -3.41 6.95
N ALA A 48 -18.86 -3.77 6.54
CA ALA A 48 -18.02 -2.92 5.72
C ALA A 48 -18.76 -2.55 4.42
N LYS A 49 -19.31 -3.54 3.72
CA LYS A 49 -20.13 -3.31 2.53
C LYS A 49 -21.31 -2.39 2.80
N ALA A 50 -22.09 -2.66 3.85
CA ALA A 50 -23.23 -1.84 4.24
C ALA A 50 -22.83 -0.38 4.56
N LEU A 51 -21.64 -0.17 5.14
CA LEU A 51 -21.10 1.16 5.42
C LEU A 51 -20.82 1.92 4.13
N ALA A 52 -20.12 1.32 3.15
CA ALA A 52 -19.88 2.01 1.89
C ALA A 52 -21.17 2.25 1.12
N ASP A 53 -22.08 1.28 1.07
CA ASP A 53 -23.38 1.44 0.40
C ASP A 53 -24.16 2.63 1.01
N ASN A 54 -24.17 2.76 2.34
CA ASN A 54 -24.84 3.89 3.00
C ASN A 54 -24.11 5.22 2.78
N VAL A 55 -22.78 5.23 2.75
CA VAL A 55 -22.01 6.42 2.37
C VAL A 55 -22.38 6.86 0.95
N HIS A 56 -22.45 5.92 0.00
CA HIS A 56 -22.91 6.19 -1.37
C HIS A 56 -24.29 6.83 -1.41
N GLU A 57 -25.26 6.21 -0.72
CA GLU A 57 -26.64 6.67 -0.71
C GLU A 57 -26.75 8.09 -0.14
N LYS A 58 -26.15 8.34 1.03
CA LYS A 58 -26.22 9.62 1.73
C LYS A 58 -25.50 10.72 0.97
N VAL A 59 -24.34 10.43 0.39
CA VAL A 59 -23.59 11.40 -0.43
C VAL A 59 -24.33 11.73 -1.71
N LYS A 60 -24.88 10.74 -2.43
CA LYS A 60 -25.71 10.98 -3.64
C LYS A 60 -26.94 11.83 -3.30
N THR A 61 -27.64 11.49 -2.22
CA THR A 61 -28.84 12.21 -1.77
C THR A 61 -28.53 13.65 -1.39
N ALA A 62 -27.35 13.91 -0.82
CA ALA A 62 -26.88 15.25 -0.50
C ALA A 62 -26.36 16.04 -1.73
N GLY A 63 -26.36 15.45 -2.93
CA GLY A 63 -25.86 16.07 -4.16
C GLY A 63 -24.33 16.05 -4.28
N GLY A 64 -23.66 15.16 -3.56
CA GLY A 64 -22.23 14.88 -3.70
C GLY A 64 -21.93 13.93 -4.85
N VAL A 65 -20.64 13.82 -5.19
CA VAL A 65 -20.14 12.94 -6.26
C VAL A 65 -19.31 11.82 -5.63
N ILE A 66 -19.46 10.61 -6.16
CA ILE A 66 -18.59 9.47 -5.83
C ILE A 66 -17.85 9.10 -7.11
N TYR A 67 -16.52 9.02 -7.02
CA TYR A 67 -15.65 8.74 -8.16
C TYR A 67 -15.40 7.24 -8.33
N GLY A 68 -15.33 6.50 -7.24
CA GLY A 68 -15.08 5.07 -7.29
C GLY A 68 -15.20 4.39 -5.94
N THR A 69 -15.23 3.07 -5.98
CA THR A 69 -15.16 2.22 -4.78
C THR A 69 -14.33 1.00 -5.09
N GLU A 70 -13.39 0.70 -4.20
CA GLU A 70 -12.44 -0.40 -4.34
C GLU A 70 -12.53 -1.33 -3.13
N GLY A 71 -12.12 -2.59 -3.31
CA GLY A 71 -12.06 -3.58 -2.23
C GLY A 71 -13.38 -4.30 -1.92
N GLU A 72 -14.44 -4.07 -2.68
CA GLU A 72 -15.77 -4.65 -2.46
C GLU A 72 -15.81 -6.19 -2.49
N GLN A 73 -14.88 -6.82 -3.20
CA GLN A 73 -14.84 -8.28 -3.35
C GLN A 73 -14.46 -8.98 -2.03
N SER A 74 -13.50 -8.44 -1.26
CA SER A 74 -13.15 -8.99 0.04
C SER A 74 -13.97 -8.35 1.17
N GLY A 75 -14.20 -7.04 1.10
CA GLY A 75 -14.83 -6.26 2.16
C GLY A 75 -13.97 -6.13 3.43
N GLU A 76 -12.72 -6.59 3.40
CA GLU A 76 -11.81 -6.48 4.56
C GLU A 76 -11.21 -5.08 4.68
N TRP A 77 -10.98 -4.44 3.54
CA TRP A 77 -10.61 -3.04 3.40
C TRP A 77 -11.28 -2.53 2.14
N MET A 78 -12.17 -1.56 2.32
CA MET A 78 -12.79 -0.85 1.22
C MET A 78 -12.41 0.62 1.22
N LEU A 79 -12.32 1.18 0.03
CA LEU A 79 -12.05 2.59 -0.23
C LEU A 79 -13.24 3.19 -0.97
N VAL A 80 -13.72 4.34 -0.50
CA VAL A 80 -14.72 5.15 -1.22
C VAL A 80 -14.09 6.50 -1.54
N ASP A 81 -13.94 6.79 -2.82
CA ASP A 81 -13.36 8.04 -3.32
C ASP A 81 -14.45 9.07 -3.62
N LEU A 82 -14.40 10.20 -2.93
CA LEU A 82 -15.33 11.32 -3.04
C LEU A 82 -14.64 12.60 -3.58
N GLY A 83 -13.43 12.47 -4.14
CA GLY A 83 -12.60 13.57 -4.61
C GLY A 83 -11.87 14.23 -3.45
N ASP A 84 -12.50 15.17 -2.76
CA ASP A 84 -11.87 15.90 -1.65
C ASP A 84 -11.72 15.05 -0.37
N ILE A 85 -12.43 13.91 -0.31
CA ILE A 85 -12.40 12.98 0.83
C ILE A 85 -12.14 11.56 0.34
N LEU A 86 -11.18 10.89 0.99
CA LEU A 86 -10.95 9.45 0.84
C LEU A 86 -11.40 8.69 2.10
N VAL A 87 -12.40 7.82 1.96
CA VAL A 87 -12.97 7.05 3.07
C VAL A 87 -12.40 5.63 3.07
N HIS A 88 -11.77 5.24 4.18
CA HIS A 88 -11.25 3.91 4.43
C HIS A 88 -12.16 3.19 5.42
N ILE A 89 -12.70 2.05 5.02
CA ILE A 89 -13.52 1.19 5.87
C ILE A 89 -12.80 -0.15 5.99
N MET A 90 -12.33 -0.48 7.20
CA MET A 90 -11.46 -1.64 7.43
C MET A 90 -11.97 -2.53 8.55
N LEU A 91 -11.65 -3.83 8.51
CA LEU A 91 -11.75 -4.65 9.71
C LEU A 91 -10.69 -4.22 10.75
N PRO A 92 -10.96 -4.34 12.06
CA PRO A 92 -10.02 -3.93 13.10
C PRO A 92 -8.62 -4.52 12.96
N ALA A 93 -8.51 -5.81 12.61
CA ALA A 93 -7.22 -6.47 12.41
C ALA A 93 -6.43 -5.89 11.22
N VAL A 94 -7.13 -5.54 10.13
CA VAL A 94 -6.52 -4.93 8.95
C VAL A 94 -6.07 -3.51 9.27
N ARG A 95 -6.92 -2.72 9.90
CA ARG A 95 -6.59 -1.36 10.35
C ARG A 95 -5.36 -1.35 11.26
N ALA A 96 -5.31 -2.24 12.24
CA ALA A 96 -4.18 -2.37 13.16
C ALA A 96 -2.89 -2.83 12.47
N HIS A 97 -2.99 -3.63 11.40
CA HIS A 97 -1.82 -4.07 10.65
C HIS A 97 -1.19 -2.94 9.83
N TYR A 98 -2.02 -2.08 9.23
CA TYR A 98 -1.55 -0.99 8.37
C TYR A 98 -1.30 0.33 9.09
N ASP A 99 -1.97 0.57 10.22
CA ASP A 99 -1.86 1.76 11.08
C ASP A 99 -1.71 3.08 10.30
N LEU A 100 -2.67 3.35 9.43
CA LEU A 100 -2.65 4.53 8.57
C LEU A 100 -2.68 5.81 9.41
N GLU A 101 -3.33 5.79 10.57
CA GLU A 101 -3.36 6.93 11.46
C GLU A 101 -1.96 7.41 11.84
N GLU A 102 -1.05 6.52 12.24
CA GLU A 102 0.33 6.90 12.56
C GLU A 102 1.04 7.51 11.34
N LEU A 103 0.94 6.86 10.18
CA LEU A 103 1.58 7.32 8.94
C LEU A 103 1.11 8.72 8.50
N TRP A 104 -0.17 9.01 8.66
CA TRP A 104 -0.80 10.23 8.16
C TRP A 104 -0.93 11.33 9.21
N THR A 105 -0.64 11.06 10.49
CA THR A 105 -0.51 12.10 11.53
C THR A 105 0.92 12.46 11.87
N GLU A 106 1.89 11.57 11.65
CA GLU A 106 3.31 11.86 11.84
C GLU A 106 4.06 12.01 10.52
N LEU A 107 4.29 13.25 10.07
CA LEU A 107 5.42 13.54 9.19
C LEU A 107 6.72 13.48 10.01
N LYS A 108 7.16 12.29 10.42
CA LYS A 108 8.58 12.10 10.74
C LYS A 108 9.35 12.24 9.42
N PRO A 109 10.35 13.15 9.32
CA PRO A 109 11.18 13.19 8.12
C PRO A 109 11.82 11.82 7.94
N VAL A 110 11.50 11.16 6.82
CA VAL A 110 12.24 9.98 6.39
C VAL A 110 13.65 10.45 6.07
N MET A 111 14.62 10.07 6.90
CA MET A 111 16.02 10.22 6.53
C MET A 111 16.28 9.26 5.37
N VAL A 112 16.33 9.81 4.16
CA VAL A 112 16.80 9.07 2.99
C VAL A 112 18.31 8.92 3.15
N GLU A 113 18.78 7.73 3.53
CA GLU A 113 20.19 7.41 3.34
C GLU A 113 20.44 7.32 1.83
N GLN A 114 21.09 8.35 1.30
CA GLN A 114 21.34 8.47 -0.13
C GLN A 114 22.09 7.23 -0.63
N ALA A 115 21.50 6.48 -1.55
CA ALA A 115 22.26 5.57 -2.40
C ALA A 115 23.26 6.41 -3.21
N THR A 116 24.56 6.22 -2.96
CA THR A 116 25.64 6.87 -3.69
C THR A 116 25.56 6.46 -5.16
N ILE A 117 25.05 7.35 -6.01
CA ILE A 117 25.22 7.21 -7.46
C ILE A 117 26.62 7.76 -7.79
N ASP A 118 27.58 6.85 -7.91
CA ASP A 118 28.91 7.16 -8.46
C ASP A 118 28.75 7.47 -9.96
N GLN A 119 28.77 8.76 -10.32
CA GLN A 119 28.68 9.26 -11.69
C GLN A 119 30.03 9.21 -12.45
N THR A 120 31.07 8.54 -11.94
CA THR A 120 32.38 8.52 -12.59
C THR A 120 32.78 7.14 -13.13
N LYS A 121 32.25 6.74 -14.30
CA LYS A 121 32.96 5.90 -15.31
C LYS A 121 32.18 5.75 -16.63
N LYS A 122 32.10 6.82 -17.44
CA LYS A 122 32.03 6.67 -18.91
C LYS A 122 33.44 6.59 -19.47
N LYS A 123 34.01 5.38 -19.55
CA LYS A 123 35.05 5.06 -20.54
C LYS A 123 35.24 3.56 -20.69
N VAL A 124 34.79 3.04 -21.83
CA VAL A 124 35.33 1.81 -22.42
C VAL A 124 36.68 2.20 -23.02
N VAL A 125 37.77 1.64 -22.49
CA VAL A 125 39.09 1.69 -23.12
C VAL A 125 39.57 0.27 -23.32
N VAL A 126 39.62 -0.15 -24.57
CA VAL A 126 40.24 -1.39 -25.03
C VAL A 126 41.67 -1.06 -25.45
N LYS A 127 42.66 -1.81 -24.95
CA LYS A 127 44.04 -1.82 -25.47
C LYS A 127 44.69 -3.21 -25.31
N PRO A 128 45.71 -3.54 -26.12
CA PRO A 128 45.74 -4.78 -26.89
C PRO A 128 46.67 -5.86 -26.31
N ASP A 129 46.53 -7.02 -26.93
CA ASP A 129 47.19 -8.32 -26.70
C ASP A 129 48.70 -8.32 -27.02
N ARG A 130 49.54 -8.94 -26.17
CA ARG A 130 50.55 -9.96 -26.54
C ARG A 130 51.41 -10.51 -25.38
N ALA A 131 51.11 -11.76 -25.04
CA ALA A 131 51.98 -12.94 -24.92
C ALA A 131 53.15 -13.00 -23.90
N SER A 132 53.03 -13.94 -22.95
CA SER A 132 54.05 -14.99 -22.68
C SER A 132 53.39 -16.25 -22.09
N VAL A 133 53.29 -17.24 -22.96
CA VAL A 133 52.91 -18.67 -22.86
C VAL A 133 53.75 -19.45 -21.82
N LYS A 134 53.30 -20.47 -21.04
CA LYS A 134 53.08 -21.93 -21.33
C LYS A 134 52.67 -22.65 -20.01
N LEU A 135 51.62 -23.50 -19.94
CA LEU A 135 51.52 -24.98 -20.12
C LEU A 135 52.27 -25.80 -19.03
N ASP A 136 51.68 -26.73 -18.25
CA ASP A 136 51.16 -28.07 -18.62
C ASP A 136 50.40 -28.70 -17.43
N SER A 137 49.13 -29.09 -17.54
CA SER A 137 48.57 -30.44 -17.82
C SER A 137 49.09 -31.63 -16.99
N LYS A 138 48.18 -32.31 -16.28
CA LYS A 138 48.01 -33.77 -16.32
C LYS A 138 46.74 -34.25 -15.63
N THR A 139 46.26 -35.37 -16.15
CA THR A 139 44.88 -35.87 -16.17
C THR A 139 44.84 -37.29 -15.58
N ARG A 140 43.62 -37.77 -15.24
CA ARG A 140 43.14 -39.19 -15.18
C ARG A 140 43.44 -39.96 -13.87
N LYS A 141 42.62 -40.89 -13.35
CA LYS A 141 41.51 -41.75 -13.86
C LYS A 141 40.58 -42.23 -12.70
N LYS A 142 39.37 -42.64 -13.10
CA LYS A 142 38.28 -43.35 -12.38
C LYS A 142 38.68 -44.68 -11.70
N LYS A 143 37.93 -45.09 -10.66
CA LYS A 143 37.45 -46.48 -10.48
C LYS A 143 36.13 -46.55 -9.68
N SER A 144 35.11 -47.13 -10.29
CA SER A 144 33.87 -47.60 -9.66
C SER A 144 34.12 -48.81 -8.76
N ILE A 145 33.28 -49.01 -7.73
CA ILE A 145 32.66 -50.31 -7.37
C ILE A 145 31.32 -50.00 -6.68
N LYS A 146 30.26 -50.70 -7.10
CA LYS A 146 28.88 -50.71 -6.55
C LYS A 146 28.79 -51.64 -5.34
N LEU A 147 27.79 -51.43 -4.47
CA LEU A 147 26.68 -52.37 -4.17
C LEU A 147 25.85 -51.86 -2.97
N ASP A 148 24.55 -51.66 -3.17
CA ASP A 148 23.49 -51.58 -2.15
C ASP A 148 23.22 -52.99 -1.54
N PRO A 149 22.22 -53.26 -0.66
CA PRO A 149 21.23 -52.37 -0.01
C PRO A 149 20.96 -52.67 1.50
N THR A 150 20.15 -51.80 2.12
CA THR A 150 19.23 -51.98 3.27
C THR A 150 19.70 -52.69 4.55
N GLY A 151 19.65 -51.94 5.65
CA GLY A 151 19.45 -52.43 7.02
C GLY A 151 18.52 -51.47 7.74
#